data_AF-A0A159Z7X4-F1
#
_entry.id   AF-A0A159Z7X4-F1
#
_cell.length_a   1.000
_cell.length_b   1.000
_cell.length_c   1.000
_cell.angle_alpha   90.00
_cell.angle_beta   90.00
_cell.angle_gamma   90.00
#
_symmetry.space_group_name_H-M   'P 1'
#
loop_
_entity.id
_entity.type
_entity.pdbx_description
1 polymer ?
#
loop_
_entity_poly.entity_id
_entity_poly.type
_entity_poly.pdbx_seq_one_letter_code
_entity_poly.pdbx_strand_id
1 'polypeptide(L)'
;MILAALCPEDTAECDSALGALVDRLALQGRRAVGAVQVQSLAGTRVMELRLLPSGGLLRISQDLGPAAQGCRLDADALEAAVMATEAALAAAPADLLVVNRFGRLEAEGRALPR
;
A
#
# COMPACT_ATOMS: atom_id res chain seq x y z
N MET A 1 -11.60 -10.94 -12.57
CA MET A 1 -11.31 -9.81 -11.67
C MET A 1 -12.31 -9.83 -10.53
N ILE A 2 -11.83 -10.11 -9.31
CA ILE A 2 -12.64 -10.03 -8.08
C ILE A 2 -12.37 -8.67 -7.46
N LEU A 3 -13.40 -7.88 -7.20
CA LEU A 3 -13.29 -6.64 -6.44
C LEU A 3 -13.65 -6.94 -4.98
N ALA A 4 -12.69 -6.76 -4.07
CA ALA A 4 -12.91 -6.87 -2.63
C ALA A 4 -12.48 -5.56 -1.97
N ALA A 5 -13.33 -5.01 -1.11
CA ALA A 5 -13.03 -3.82 -0.32
C ALA A 5 -12.88 -4.23 1.15
N LEU A 6 -11.75 -3.90 1.75
CA LEU A 6 -11.50 -4.06 3.19
C LEU A 6 -11.69 -2.69 3.86
N CYS A 7 -12.64 -2.59 4.79
CA CYS A 7 -12.88 -1.42 5.62
C CYS A 7 -12.71 -1.80 7.10
N PRO A 8 -11.48 -1.94 7.59
CA PRO A 8 -11.24 -2.32 8.97
C PRO A 8 -11.44 -1.16 9.96
N GLU A 9 -11.73 -1.52 11.22
CA GLU A 9 -11.60 -0.63 12.36
C GLU A 9 -10.13 -0.52 12.86
N ASP A 10 -9.31 -1.57 12.63
CA ASP A 10 -7.86 -1.57 12.85
C ASP A 10 -7.09 -1.77 11.53
N THR A 11 -6.39 -0.72 11.09
CA THR A 11 -5.67 -0.69 9.82
C THR A 11 -4.47 -1.65 9.78
N ALA A 12 -3.81 -1.91 10.91
CA ALA A 12 -2.56 -2.68 10.92
C ALA A 12 -2.81 -4.19 10.76
N GLU A 13 -3.82 -4.73 11.41
CA GLU A 13 -4.23 -6.13 11.23
C GLU A 13 -4.69 -6.40 9.80
N CYS A 14 -5.37 -5.42 9.20
CA CYS A 14 -5.85 -5.53 7.83
C CYS A 14 -4.73 -5.52 6.79
N ASP A 15 -3.72 -4.65 6.95
CA ASP A 15 -2.54 -4.62 6.08
C ASP A 15 -1.82 -5.98 6.08
N SER A 16 -1.62 -6.56 7.28
CA SER A 16 -1.00 -7.88 7.45
C SER A 16 -1.83 -8.99 6.80
N ALA A 17 -3.15 -9.00 7.04
CA ALA A 17 -4.06 -9.98 6.45
C ALA A 17 -4.08 -9.90 4.92
N LEU A 18 -4.06 -8.69 4.36
CA LEU A 18 -4.02 -8.47 2.91
C LEU A 18 -2.69 -8.91 2.30
N GLY A 19 -1.57 -8.62 2.97
CA GLY A 19 -0.25 -9.13 2.59
C GLY A 19 -0.22 -10.66 2.52
N ALA A 20 -0.72 -11.32 3.57
CA ALA A 20 -0.80 -12.78 3.63
C ALA A 20 -1.76 -13.39 2.59
N LEU A 21 -2.86 -12.70 2.28
CA LEU A 21 -3.79 -13.10 1.23
C LEU A 21 -3.10 -13.10 -0.15
N VAL A 22 -2.39 -12.01 -0.46
CA VAL A 22 -1.65 -11.88 -1.73
C VAL A 22 -0.59 -12.97 -1.86
N ASP A 23 0.15 -13.26 -0.79
CA ASP A 23 1.17 -14.32 -0.80
C ASP A 23 0.55 -15.69 -1.06
N ARG A 24 -0.58 -16.01 -0.42
CA ARG A 24 -1.32 -17.26 -0.68
C ARG A 24 -1.81 -17.36 -2.12
N LEU A 25 -2.34 -16.28 -2.68
CA LEU A 25 -2.79 -16.25 -4.06
C LEU A 25 -1.62 -16.46 -5.04
N ALA A 26 -0.47 -15.84 -4.78
CA ALA A 26 0.73 -16.04 -5.57
C ALA A 26 1.20 -17.51 -5.54
N LEU A 27 1.18 -18.17 -4.37
CA LEU A 27 1.49 -19.60 -4.23
C LEU A 27 0.50 -20.50 -5.00
N GLN A 28 -0.72 -20.03 -5.24
CA GLN A 28 -1.74 -20.71 -6.05
C GLN A 28 -1.65 -20.39 -7.55
N GLY A 29 -0.62 -19.66 -7.98
CA GLY A 29 -0.45 -19.22 -9.37
C GLY A 29 -1.44 -18.12 -9.79
N ARG A 30 -2.10 -17.45 -8.83
CA ARG A 30 -3.00 -16.32 -9.09
C ARG A 30 -2.22 -15.02 -9.12
N ARG A 31 -2.53 -14.19 -10.12
CA ARG A 31 -1.86 -12.92 -10.34
C ARG A 31 -2.60 -11.78 -9.67
N ALA A 32 -2.01 -11.27 -8.59
CA ALA A 32 -2.40 -10.00 -7.99
C ALA A 32 -1.58 -8.84 -8.58
N VAL A 33 -2.24 -7.70 -8.80
CA VAL A 33 -1.62 -6.44 -9.25
C VAL A 33 -2.07 -5.32 -8.32
N GLY A 34 -1.24 -4.30 -8.12
CA GLY A 34 -1.51 -3.20 -7.20
C GLY A 34 -0.44 -3.06 -6.13
N ALA A 35 -0.83 -2.69 -4.92
CA ALA A 35 0.10 -2.56 -3.81
C ALA A 35 -0.52 -2.93 -2.47
N VAL A 36 0.28 -3.46 -1.55
CA VAL A 36 -0.11 -3.69 -0.14
C VAL A 36 0.79 -2.88 0.78
N GLN A 37 0.23 -2.29 1.83
CA GLN A 37 1.05 -1.66 2.86
C GLN A 37 1.78 -2.73 3.69
N VAL A 38 3.03 -2.46 4.04
CA VAL A 38 3.87 -3.36 4.84
C VAL A 38 4.46 -2.62 6.03
N GLN A 39 4.74 -3.37 7.09
CA GLN A 39 5.44 -2.81 8.24
C GLN A 39 6.89 -2.50 7.87
N SER A 40 7.29 -1.24 8.00
CA SER A 40 8.66 -0.81 7.70
C SER A 40 9.62 -1.18 8.82
N LEU A 41 10.81 -1.65 8.42
CA LEU A 41 11.94 -1.85 9.33
C LEU A 41 12.59 -0.52 9.75
N ALA A 42 12.33 0.57 9.01
CA ALA A 42 12.86 1.90 9.29
C ALA A 42 12.09 2.65 10.39
N GLY A 43 11.04 2.05 10.95
CA GLY A 43 10.28 2.55 12.09
C GLY A 43 8.80 2.79 11.80
N THR A 44 8.02 3.01 12.86
CA THR A 44 6.54 3.12 12.80
C THR A 44 6.02 4.35 12.07
N ARG A 45 6.92 5.31 11.79
CA ARG A 45 6.62 6.54 11.03
C ARG A 45 6.87 6.39 9.53
N VAL A 46 7.54 5.31 9.14
CA VAL A 46 7.83 5.04 7.75
C VAL A 46 6.73 4.13 7.21
N MET A 47 5.98 4.67 6.26
CA MET A 47 4.98 3.92 5.50
C MET A 47 5.60 3.46 4.20
N GLU A 48 5.46 2.17 3.90
CA GLU A 48 5.98 1.52 2.69
C GLU A 48 4.91 0.65 2.05
N LEU A 49 4.93 0.64 0.72
CA LEU A 49 4.13 -0.24 -0.11
C LEU A 49 5.00 -1.33 -0.71
N ARG A 50 4.50 -2.57 -0.72
CA ARG A 50 4.99 -3.64 -1.58
C ARG A 50 4.18 -3.66 -2.87
N LEU A 51 4.84 -3.37 -3.99
CA LEU A 51 4.26 -3.37 -5.33
C LEU A 51 4.07 -4.79 -5.85
N LEU A 52 2.92 -5.05 -6.45
CA LEU A 52 2.53 -6.36 -7.01
C LEU A 52 2.48 -6.30 -8.54
N PRO A 53 2.98 -7.33 -9.25
CA PRO A 53 3.53 -8.59 -8.75
C PRO A 53 5.01 -8.52 -8.34
N SER A 54 5.68 -7.38 -8.58
CA SER A 54 7.15 -7.30 -8.59
C SER A 54 7.82 -7.59 -7.24
N GLY A 55 7.11 -7.37 -6.13
CA GLY A 55 7.65 -7.42 -4.78
C GLY A 55 8.47 -6.20 -4.38
N GLY A 56 8.63 -5.20 -5.27
CA GLY A 56 9.41 -3.99 -4.99
C GLY A 56 8.81 -3.19 -3.83
N LEU A 57 9.66 -2.66 -2.95
CA LEU A 57 9.26 -1.79 -1.86
C LEU A 57 9.35 -0.33 -2.28
N LEU A 58 8.32 0.45 -1.94
CA LEU A 58 8.23 1.87 -2.23
C LEU A 58 7.82 2.61 -0.96
N ARG A 59 8.71 3.47 -0.46
CA ARG A 59 8.39 4.37 0.65
C ARG A 59 7.42 5.43 0.18
N ILE A 60 6.29 5.57 0.87
CA ILE A 60 5.21 6.53 0.56
C ILE A 60 5.04 7.60 1.63
N SER A 61 5.99 7.73 2.55
CA SER A 61 6.00 8.71 3.64
C SER A 61 7.17 9.67 3.47
N GLN A 62 6.89 10.97 3.61
CA GLN A 62 7.88 12.03 3.56
C GLN A 62 8.79 12.01 4.80
N ASP A 63 10.03 12.47 4.66
CA ASP A 63 10.88 12.81 5.80
C ASP A 63 10.64 14.27 6.20
N LEU A 64 9.89 14.48 7.30
CA LEU A 64 9.57 15.80 7.83
C LEU A 64 10.52 16.23 8.96
N GLY A 65 11.59 15.46 9.20
CA GLY A 65 12.56 15.71 10.24
C GLY A 65 12.12 15.26 11.64
N PRO A 66 13.05 15.27 12.61
CA PRO A 66 12.88 14.61 13.91
C PRO A 66 11.82 15.25 14.83
N ALA A 67 11.43 16.50 14.58
CA ALA A 67 10.43 17.22 15.37
C ALA A 67 8.99 17.06 14.87
N ALA A 68 8.78 16.41 13.72
CA ALA A 68 7.44 16.22 13.18
C ALA A 68 6.61 15.30 14.11
N GLN A 69 5.34 15.65 14.33
CA GLN A 69 4.42 14.86 15.14
C GLN A 69 3.61 13.83 14.32
N GLY A 70 3.52 14.03 13.00
CA GLY A 70 2.85 13.13 12.06
C GLY A 70 3.72 12.77 10.87
N CYS A 71 3.23 11.83 10.08
CA CYS A 71 3.81 11.43 8.80
C CYS A 71 2.89 11.98 7.70
N ARG A 72 3.48 12.53 6.64
CA ARG A 72 2.71 12.97 5.46
C ARG A 72 2.99 12.02 4.31
N LEU A 73 1.96 11.71 3.55
CA LEU A 73 2.12 10.91 2.35
C LEU A 73 2.94 11.67 1.30
N ASP A 74 3.81 10.93 0.63
CA ASP A 74 4.56 11.41 -0.51
C ASP A 74 3.72 11.23 -1.78
N ALA A 75 3.24 12.33 -2.35
CA ALA A 75 2.36 12.33 -3.51
C ALA A 75 3.05 11.73 -4.75
N ASP A 76 4.35 12.02 -4.94
CA ASP A 76 5.12 11.53 -6.07
C ASP A 76 5.33 10.01 -5.94
N ALA A 77 5.55 9.52 -4.72
CA ALA A 77 5.63 8.08 -4.45
C ALA A 77 4.27 7.37 -4.67
N LEU A 78 3.16 8.00 -4.29
CA LEU A 78 1.82 7.45 -4.57
C LEU A 78 1.53 7.40 -6.07
N GLU A 79 1.89 8.45 -6.82
CA GLU A 79 1.77 8.46 -8.28
C GLU A 79 2.64 7.35 -8.90
N ALA A 80 3.87 7.17 -8.42
CA ALA A 80 4.74 6.08 -8.87
C ALA A 80 4.11 4.68 -8.62
N ALA A 81 3.41 4.49 -7.50
CA ALA A 81 2.68 3.25 -7.22
C ALA A 81 1.52 3.02 -8.21
N VAL A 82 0.79 4.09 -8.57
CA VAL A 82 -0.28 4.03 -9.57
C VAL A 82 0.29 3.66 -10.93
N MET A 83 1.34 4.34 -11.38
CA MET A 83 2.00 4.06 -12.66
C MET A 83 2.52 2.62 -12.75
N ALA A 84 3.12 2.11 -11.67
CA ALA A 84 3.56 0.72 -11.60
C ALA A 84 2.39 -0.27 -11.70
N THR A 85 1.27 0.05 -11.07
CA THR A 85 0.04 -0.75 -11.12
C THR A 85 -0.54 -0.79 -12.53
N GLU A 86 -0.66 0.37 -13.18
CA GLU A 86 -1.16 0.48 -14.56
C GLU A 86 -0.28 -0.29 -15.54
N ALA A 87 1.04 -0.14 -15.44
CA ALA A 87 1.99 -0.89 -16.27
C ALA A 87 1.84 -2.41 -16.07
N ALA A 88 1.66 -2.86 -14.82
CA ALA A 88 1.48 -4.27 -14.51
C ALA A 88 0.14 -4.85 -15.00
N LEU A 89 -0.93 -4.04 -15.03
CA LEU A 89 -2.22 -4.40 -15.60
C LEU A 89 -2.16 -4.47 -17.14
N ALA A 90 -1.43 -3.54 -17.78
CA ALA A 90 -1.25 -3.53 -19.23
C ALA A 90 -0.42 -4.72 -19.73
N ALA A 91 0.53 -5.20 -18.91
CA ALA A 91 1.42 -6.30 -19.28
C ALA A 91 0.73 -7.67 -19.33
N ALA A 92 -0.25 -7.94 -18.46
CA ALA A 92 -0.97 -9.22 -18.41
C ALA A 92 -2.27 -9.13 -17.59
N PRO A 93 -3.30 -9.96 -17.90
CA PRO A 93 -4.54 -10.02 -17.12
C PRO A 93 -4.31 -10.30 -15.64
N ALA A 94 -4.99 -9.58 -14.75
CA ALA A 94 -4.94 -9.80 -13.31
C ALA A 94 -6.16 -10.60 -12.82
N ASP A 95 -5.93 -11.52 -11.89
CA ASP A 95 -7.01 -12.20 -11.15
C ASP A 95 -7.59 -11.26 -10.07
N LEU A 96 -6.70 -10.49 -9.44
CA LEU A 96 -7.00 -9.57 -8.33
C LEU A 96 -6.30 -8.22 -8.54
N LEU A 97 -7.03 -7.14 -8.30
CA LEU A 97 -6.49 -5.78 -8.17
C LEU A 97 -6.56 -5.35 -6.71
N VAL A 98 -5.44 -4.89 -6.16
CA VAL A 98 -5.32 -4.40 -4.78
C VAL A 98 -5.08 -2.90 -4.79
N VAL A 99 -6.00 -2.13 -4.22
CA VAL A 99 -5.93 -0.67 -4.16
C VAL A 99 -5.91 -0.24 -2.71
N ASN A 100 -4.89 0.53 -2.31
CA ASN A 100 -4.84 1.15 -0.99
C ASN A 100 -5.75 2.38 -0.97
N ARG A 101 -6.55 2.52 0.09
CA ARG A 101 -7.37 3.71 0.33
C ARG A 101 -6.67 4.61 1.33
N PHE A 102 -5.91 5.58 0.84
CA PHE A 102 -5.39 6.66 1.67
C PHE A 102 -6.46 7.73 1.87
N GLY A 103 -6.68 8.13 3.12
CA GLY A 103 -7.61 9.20 3.46
C GLY A 103 -7.06 10.57 3.07
N ARG A 104 -7.96 11.52 2.73
CA ARG A 104 -7.58 12.92 2.44
C ARG A 104 -6.80 13.57 3.60
N LEU A 105 -7.13 13.20 4.83
CA LEU A 105 -6.47 13.69 6.04
C LEU A 105 -5.02 13.20 6.17
N GLU A 106 -4.74 11.97 5.72
CA GLU A 106 -3.38 11.38 5.72
C GLU A 106 -2.48 12.03 4.66
N ALA A 107 -3.07 12.39 3.50
CA ALA A 107 -2.38 13.18 2.48
C ALA A 107 -2.03 14.62 2.93
N GLU A 108 -2.83 15.17 3.84
CA GLU A 108 -2.64 16.49 4.45
C GLU A 108 -1.78 16.45 5.73
N GLY A 109 -1.31 15.27 6.18
CA GLY A 109 -0.47 15.11 7.37
C GLY A 109 -1.22 15.23 8.70
N ARG A 110 -2.56 15.16 8.68
CA ARG A 110 -3.40 15.14 9.88
C ARG A 110 -3.80 13.70 10.17
N ALA A 111 -3.20 13.09 11.19
CA ALA A 111 -3.75 11.85 11.74
C ALA A 111 -5.16 12.14 12.31
N LEU A 112 -6.11 11.23 12.08
CA LEU A 112 -7.38 11.28 12.79
C LEU A 112 -7.11 11.14 14.30
N PRO A 113 -7.70 12.01 15.16
CA PRO A 113 -7.62 11.79 16.60
C PRO A 113 -8.29 10.44 16.91
N ARG A 114 -7.57 9.59 17.64
CA ARG A 114 -8.11 8.35 18.23
C ARG A 114 -9.10 8.68 19.33
#